data_AF-A0A163JJA1-F1
#
_entry.id   AF-A0A163JJA1-F1
#
_cell.length_a   1.000
_cell.length_b   1.000
_cell.length_c   1.000
_cell.angle_alpha   90.00
_cell.angle_beta   90.00
_cell.angle_gamma   90.00
#
_symmetry.space_group_name_H-M   'P 1'
#
loop_
_entity.id
_entity.type
_entity.pdbx_description
1 polymer ?
#
loop_
_entity_poly.entity_id
_entity_poly.type
_entity_poly.pdbx_seq_one_letter_code
_entity_poly.pdbx_strand_id
1 'polypeptide(L)'
;MRMIYMVLMIVVSISGYPLEGNMDRAAVLTKVLAQVPKCTGDLETINDVVEVKEHEQDFTVIIRQDCEPKHGEGPQMRTTYTYAVTPHSDVRLVEKKNGF
;
A
#
# COMPACT_ATOMS: atom_id res chain seq x y z
N MET A 1 51.47 26.43 -36.23
CA MET A 1 50.41 26.38 -35.20
C MET A 1 49.06 26.36 -35.90
N ARG A 2 48.46 25.18 -36.07
CA ARG A 2 47.10 25.01 -36.58
C ARG A 2 46.34 24.29 -35.47
N MET A 3 45.59 25.05 -34.68
CA MET A 3 44.74 24.53 -33.60
C MET A 3 43.56 23.78 -34.22
N ILE A 4 43.54 22.47 -34.01
CA ILE A 4 42.39 21.60 -34.21
C ILE A 4 41.42 21.91 -33.08
N TYR A 5 40.37 22.67 -33.35
CA TYR A 5 39.29 22.88 -32.39
C TYR A 5 38.41 21.63 -32.39
N MET A 6 38.72 20.78 -31.41
CA MET A 6 38.03 19.55 -31.06
C MET A 6 36.59 19.88 -30.66
N VAL A 7 35.65 19.21 -31.33
CA VAL A 7 34.21 19.22 -31.07
C VAL A 7 33.96 18.80 -29.61
N LEU A 8 33.42 19.70 -28.78
CA LEU A 8 32.92 19.35 -27.45
C LEU A 8 31.40 19.48 -27.45
N MET A 9 30.74 18.36 -27.75
CA MET A 9 29.32 18.16 -27.48
C MET A 9 29.09 18.26 -25.96
N ILE A 10 28.44 19.34 -25.51
CA ILE A 10 27.90 19.42 -24.16
C ILE A 10 26.53 18.75 -24.18
N VAL A 11 26.55 17.41 -24.10
CA VAL A 11 25.39 16.62 -23.66
C VAL A 11 25.40 16.66 -22.15
N VAL A 12 24.72 17.64 -21.56
CA VAL A 12 24.45 17.63 -20.12
C VAL A 12 22.96 17.36 -19.96
N SER A 13 22.71 16.06 -19.92
CA SER A 13 21.90 15.40 -18.91
C SER A 13 20.63 16.13 -18.52
N ILE A 14 19.53 15.68 -19.14
CA ILE A 14 18.20 15.70 -18.55
C ILE A 14 18.38 15.26 -17.10
N SER A 15 18.32 16.21 -16.16
CA SER A 15 18.23 15.89 -14.75
C SER A 15 16.91 15.13 -14.62
N GLY A 16 17.02 13.80 -14.59
CA GLY A 16 15.95 12.96 -14.09
C GLY A 16 15.61 13.54 -12.73
N TYR A 17 14.45 14.18 -12.64
CA TYR A 17 13.83 14.43 -11.36
C TYR A 17 13.90 13.09 -10.64
N PRO A 18 14.58 12.97 -9.48
CA PRO A 18 14.31 11.81 -8.66
C PRO A 18 12.81 11.89 -8.41
N LEU A 19 12.06 10.91 -8.94
CA LEU A 19 10.69 10.71 -8.53
C LEU A 19 10.77 10.45 -7.02
N GLU A 20 10.55 11.53 -6.29
CA GLU A 20 10.53 11.60 -4.85
C GLU A 20 9.38 10.68 -4.43
N GLY A 21 9.72 9.57 -3.75
CA GLY A 21 8.74 8.66 -3.16
C GLY A 21 8.52 7.36 -3.91
N ASN A 22 9.57 6.57 -4.13
CA ASN A 22 9.37 5.13 -4.30
C ASN A 22 8.89 4.56 -2.95
N MET A 23 7.58 4.45 -2.77
CA MET A 23 6.99 4.03 -1.50
C MET A 23 7.25 2.54 -1.30
N ASP A 24 7.96 2.19 -0.23
CA ASP A 24 8.25 0.80 0.07
C ASP A 24 6.96 0.02 0.39
N ARG A 25 6.72 -1.06 -0.36
CA ARG A 25 5.53 -1.91 -0.22
C ARG A 25 5.34 -2.42 1.21
N ALA A 26 6.42 -2.73 1.94
CA ALA A 26 6.32 -3.20 3.32
C ALA A 26 5.92 -2.06 4.28
N ALA A 27 6.40 -0.85 4.04
CA ALA A 27 5.96 0.35 4.77
C ALA A 27 4.48 0.65 4.53
N VAL A 28 4.00 0.52 3.28
CA VAL A 28 2.58 0.65 2.91
C VAL A 28 1.74 -0.37 3.69
N LEU A 29 2.10 -1.65 3.63
CA LEU A 29 1.37 -2.71 4.32
C LEU A 29 1.30 -2.51 5.83
N THR A 30 2.42 -2.11 6.44
CA THR A 30 2.48 -1.82 7.88
C THR A 30 1.52 -0.71 8.29
N LYS A 31 1.46 0.37 7.49
CA LYS A 31 0.53 1.49 7.74
C LYS A 31 -0.92 1.08 7.56
N VAL A 32 -1.23 0.31 6.51
CA VAL A 32 -2.61 -0.14 6.27
C VAL A 32 -3.06 -1.08 7.38
N LEU A 33 -2.25 -2.08 7.76
CA LEU A 33 -2.60 -3.02 8.83
C LEU A 33 -2.82 -2.34 10.19
N ALA A 34 -2.12 -1.24 10.47
CA ALA A 34 -2.34 -0.43 11.67
C ALA A 34 -3.70 0.30 11.68
N GLN A 35 -4.29 0.56 10.50
CA GLN A 35 -5.59 1.24 10.35
C GLN A 35 -6.77 0.26 10.31
N VAL A 36 -6.52 -1.03 10.12
CA VAL A 36 -7.60 -2.03 10.12
C VAL A 36 -8.20 -2.13 11.52
N PRO A 37 -9.52 -1.90 11.67
CA PRO A 37 -10.17 -1.98 12.97
C PRO A 37 -10.07 -3.41 13.51
N LYS A 38 -9.93 -3.58 14.83
CA LYS A 38 -10.00 -4.90 15.46
C LYS A 38 -11.45 -5.35 15.59
N CYS A 39 -11.66 -6.66 15.55
CA CYS A 39 -12.95 -7.26 15.91
C CYS A 39 -13.29 -6.89 17.37
N THR A 40 -14.57 -6.69 17.64
CA THR A 40 -15.06 -6.33 18.98
C THR A 40 -15.43 -7.58 19.79
N GLY A 41 -15.40 -7.47 21.13
CA GLY A 41 -15.79 -8.55 22.03
C GLY A 41 -14.71 -9.62 22.20
N ASP A 42 -15.13 -10.87 22.42
CA ASP A 42 -14.25 -12.03 22.62
C ASP A 42 -13.78 -12.69 21.31
N LEU A 43 -13.90 -11.99 20.19
CA LEU A 43 -13.47 -12.46 18.88
C LEU A 43 -11.96 -12.22 18.67
N GLU A 44 -11.29 -13.22 18.12
CA GLU A 44 -9.96 -13.08 17.54
C GLU A 44 -10.07 -12.37 16.19
N THR A 45 -9.10 -11.49 15.91
CA THR A 45 -9.00 -10.77 14.63
C THR A 45 -7.90 -11.40 13.80
N ILE A 46 -8.27 -11.94 12.63
CA ILE A 46 -7.34 -12.51 11.67
C ILE A 46 -7.38 -11.64 10.42
N ASN A 47 -6.26 -10.97 10.12
CA ASN A 47 -6.14 -10.12 8.94
C ASN A 47 -5.27 -10.83 7.89
N ASP A 48 -5.80 -10.94 6.68
CA ASP A 48 -5.14 -11.53 5.52
C ASP A 48 -5.06 -10.49 4.40
N VAL A 49 -3.86 -10.28 3.86
CA VAL A 49 -3.66 -9.35 2.74
C VAL A 49 -3.97 -10.10 1.45
N VAL A 50 -5.15 -9.82 0.89
CA VAL A 50 -5.65 -10.49 -0.32
C VAL A 50 -4.88 -10.00 -1.55
N GLU A 51 -4.68 -8.70 -1.65
CA GLU A 51 -4.09 -8.09 -2.84
C GLU A 51 -3.40 -6.77 -2.51
N VAL A 52 -2.31 -6.48 -3.22
CA VAL A 52 -1.65 -5.17 -3.24
C VAL A 52 -1.45 -4.79 -4.69
N LYS A 53 -2.09 -3.72 -5.14
CA LYS A 53 -1.89 -3.13 -6.47
C LYS A 53 -1.08 -1.87 -6.32
N GLU A 54 -0.04 -1.79 -7.12
CA GLU A 54 0.77 -0.59 -7.27
C GLU A 54 0.32 0.11 -8.55
N HIS A 55 0.00 1.40 -8.44
CA HIS A 55 -0.24 2.29 -9.55
C HIS A 55 0.88 3.34 -9.59
N GLU A 56 0.92 4.16 -10.64
CA GLU A 56 2.01 5.12 -10.85
C GLU A 56 2.25 6.08 -9.66
N GLN A 57 1.21 6.34 -8.85
CA GLN A 57 1.26 7.27 -7.74
C GLN A 57 0.61 6.75 -6.45
N ASP A 58 -0.03 5.59 -6.45
CA ASP A 58 -0.71 5.11 -5.25
C ASP A 58 -0.65 3.59 -5.12
N PHE A 59 -0.99 3.12 -3.92
CA PHE A 59 -1.17 1.71 -3.65
C PHE A 59 -2.62 1.45 -3.27
N THR A 60 -3.21 0.42 -3.86
CA THR A 60 -4.46 -0.17 -3.38
C THR A 60 -4.14 -1.44 -2.61
N VAL A 61 -4.56 -1.52 -1.35
CA VAL A 61 -4.37 -2.70 -0.49
C VAL A 61 -5.74 -3.26 -0.11
N ILE A 62 -5.96 -4.54 -0.42
CA ILE A 62 -7.18 -5.26 -0.08
C ILE A 62 -6.86 -6.22 1.08
N ILE A 63 -7.57 -6.04 2.19
CA ILE A 63 -7.42 -6.84 3.40
C ILE A 63 -8.73 -7.55 3.67
N ARG A 64 -8.68 -8.87 3.81
CA ARG A 64 -9.76 -9.66 4.36
C ARG A 64 -9.53 -9.82 5.85
N GLN A 65 -10.52 -9.45 6.62
CA GLN A 65 -10.57 -9.65 8.05
C GLN A 65 -11.59 -10.74 8.36
N ASP A 66 -11.16 -11.76 9.08
CA ASP A 66 -12.02 -12.75 9.69
C ASP A 66 -12.06 -12.48 11.21
N CYS A 67 -13.27 -12.43 11.75
CA CYS A 67 -13.52 -12.35 13.19
C CYS A 67 -14.05 -13.70 13.66
N GLU A 68 -13.28 -14.40 14.49
CA GLU A 68 -13.60 -15.77 14.94
C GLU A 68 -13.67 -15.86 16.46
N PRO A 69 -14.50 -16.73 17.06
CA PRO A 69 -14.49 -16.96 18.50
C PRO A 69 -13.14 -17.51 18.97
N LYS A 70 -12.58 -16.97 20.06
CA LYS A 70 -11.34 -17.50 20.66
C LYS A 70 -11.49 -18.95 21.17
N HIS A 71 -12.71 -19.31 21.58
CA HIS A 71 -13.03 -20.61 22.14
C HIS A 71 -14.38 -21.09 21.58
N GLY A 72 -14.38 -22.17 20.79
CA GLY A 72 -15.59 -22.90 20.39
C GLY A 72 -16.20 -22.52 19.03
N GLU A 73 -17.43 -23.00 18.80
CA GLU A 73 -18.25 -22.72 17.62
C GLU A 73 -19.02 -21.41 17.78
N GLY A 74 -19.01 -20.58 16.74
CA GLY A 74 -19.73 -19.31 16.67
C GLY A 74 -19.64 -18.72 15.27
N PRO A 75 -20.44 -17.69 14.93
CA PRO A 75 -20.45 -17.15 13.59
C PRO A 75 -19.11 -16.50 13.26
N GLN A 76 -18.46 -16.99 12.20
CA GLN A 76 -17.34 -16.30 11.58
C GLN A 76 -17.89 -15.08 10.83
N MET A 77 -17.42 -13.89 11.17
CA MET A 77 -17.74 -12.68 10.40
C MET A 77 -16.58 -12.35 9.49
N ARG A 78 -16.86 -12.19 8.19
CA ARG A 78 -15.84 -11.80 7.22
C ARG A 78 -16.07 -10.37 6.77
N THR A 79 -15.02 -9.56 6.75
CA THR A 79 -15.07 -8.20 6.20
C THR A 79 -13.89 -7.98 5.28
N THR A 80 -14.14 -7.52 4.06
CA THR A 80 -13.09 -7.08 3.15
C THR A 80 -13.00 -5.56 3.18
N TYR A 81 -11.82 -5.05 3.48
CA TYR A 81 -11.46 -3.63 3.42
C TYR A 81 -10.56 -3.38 2.22
N THR A 82 -10.85 -2.31 1.48
CA THR A 82 -9.97 -1.80 0.43
C THR A 82 -9.47 -0.42 0.84
N TYR A 83 -8.16 -0.29 0.96
CA TYR A 83 -7.48 0.96 1.29
C TYR A 83 -6.72 1.50 0.08
N ALA A 84 -6.73 2.81 -0.09
CA ALA A 84 -5.81 3.52 -0.97
C ALA A 84 -4.73 4.21 -0.13
N VAL A 85 -3.49 4.19 -0.61
CA VAL A 85 -2.34 4.83 0.03
C VAL A 85 -1.68 5.76 -0.98
N THR A 86 -1.73 7.06 -0.69
CA THR A 86 -1.21 8.14 -1.56
C THR A 86 0.31 8.31 -1.40
N PRO A 87 1.01 9.03 -2.32
CA PRO A 87 2.46 9.31 -2.25
C PRO A 87 2.94 9.83 -0.89
N HIS A 88 2.07 10.61 -0.22
CA HIS A 88 2.31 11.23 1.07
C HIS A 88 2.03 10.29 2.26
N SER A 89 1.84 9.00 1.98
CA SER A 89 1.45 7.96 2.94
C SER A 89 0.11 8.19 3.65
N ASP A 90 -0.80 8.96 3.05
CA ASP A 90 -2.16 9.07 3.56
C ASP A 90 -2.93 7.78 3.24
N VAL A 91 -3.45 7.13 4.28
CA VAL A 91 -4.19 5.86 4.17
C VAL A 91 -5.68 6.15 4.26
N ARG A 92 -6.44 5.80 3.22
CA ARG A 92 -7.88 6.08 3.12
C ARG A 92 -8.66 4.79 2.88
N LEU A 93 -9.72 4.57 3.65
CA LEU A 93 -10.66 3.48 3.40
C LEU A 93 -11.52 3.85 2.18
N VAL A 94 -11.43 3.04 1.12
CA VAL A 94 -12.17 3.23 -0.13
C VAL A 94 -13.43 2.38 -0.14
N GLU A 95 -13.33 1.14 0.33
CA GLU A 95 -14.45 0.21 0.32
C GLU A 95 -14.45 -0.68 1.56
N LYS A 96 -15.64 -0.96 2.09
CA LYS A 96 -15.88 -1.97 3.13
C LYS A 96 -17.02 -2.88 2.68
N LYS A 97 -16.75 -4.18 2.57
CA LYS A 97 -17.74 -5.22 2.23
C LYS A 97 -17.83 -6.23 3.35
N ASN A 98 -19.03 -6.39 3.91
CA ASN A 98 -19.30 -7.43 4.90
C ASN A 98 -19.76 -8.70 4.17
N GLY A 99 -19.09 -9.81 4.41
CA GLY A 99 -19.54 -11.15 4.06
C GLY A 99 -20.22 -11.81 5.26
N PHE A 100 -21.34 -12.48 5.00
CA PHE A 100 -22.00 -13.39 5.93
C PHE A 100 -21.70 -14.83 5.54
#